data_AF-A0A3D2V2K8-F1
#
_entry.id   AF-A0A3D2V2K8-F1
#
_cell.length_a   1.000
_cell.length_b   1.000
_cell.length_c   1.000
_cell.angle_alpha   90.00
_cell.angle_beta   90.00
_cell.angle_gamma   90.00
#
_symmetry.space_group_name_H-M   'P 1'
#
loop_
_entity.id
_entity.type
_entity.pdbx_description
1 polymer ?
#
loop_
_entity_poly.entity_id
_entity_poly.type
_entity_poly.pdbx_seq_one_letter_code
_entity_poly.pdbx_strand_id
1 'polypeptide(L)'
;MSIDLQSISDRLSEFGQQHLLQAAAELSDADLESLITSINTIDLDLIHKLTCNGTTDISPISDAAIVGPPNALRLTDENLRLASGEVISRCEAVDAGEALLNDHALGVIVVAGGQGTRLGFD
;
A
#
# COMPACT_ATOMS: atom_id res chain seq x y z
N MET A 1 -14.44 6.51 -30.60
CA MET A 1 -13.02 6.10 -30.47
C MET A 1 -12.98 4.64 -30.87
N SER A 2 -12.24 4.24 -31.91
CA SER A 2 -12.23 2.82 -32.30
C SER A 2 -11.43 2.06 -31.25
N ILE A 3 -12.11 1.20 -30.51
CA ILE A 3 -11.48 0.30 -29.55
C ILE A 3 -10.64 -0.71 -30.34
N ASP A 4 -9.32 -0.70 -30.13
CA ASP A 4 -8.43 -1.69 -30.73
C ASP A 4 -8.25 -2.88 -29.79
N LEU A 5 -9.17 -3.84 -29.90
CA LEU A 5 -9.14 -5.07 -29.10
C LEU A 5 -7.90 -5.93 -29.39
N GLN A 6 -7.34 -5.83 -30.60
CA GLN A 6 -6.18 -6.65 -30.98
C GLN A 6 -4.93 -6.20 -30.21
N SER A 7 -4.66 -4.89 -30.19
CA SER A 7 -3.53 -4.34 -29.44
C SER A 7 -3.60 -4.67 -27.93
N ILE A 8 -4.80 -4.67 -27.35
CA ILE A 8 -5.00 -5.03 -25.93
C ILE A 8 -4.77 -6.52 -25.71
N SER A 9 -5.29 -7.36 -26.60
CA SER A 9 -5.07 -8.82 -26.54
C SER A 9 -3.58 -9.17 -26.62
N ASP A 10 -2.85 -8.52 -27.52
CA ASP A 10 -1.41 -8.72 -27.68
C ASP A 10 -0.65 -8.33 -26.40
N ARG A 11 -0.97 -7.17 -25.81
CA ARG A 11 -0.38 -6.73 -24.54
C ARG A 11 -0.69 -7.71 -23.39
N LEU A 12 -1.92 -8.19 -23.29
CA LEU A 12 -2.31 -9.18 -22.26
C LEU A 12 -1.64 -10.53 -22.49
N SER A 13 -1.28 -10.87 -23.73
CA SER A 13 -0.65 -12.14 -24.09
C SER A 13 0.74 -12.31 -23.52
N GLU A 14 1.50 -11.21 -23.41
CA GLU A 14 2.84 -11.20 -22.80
C GLU A 14 2.81 -11.65 -21.34
N PHE A 15 1.68 -11.46 -20.65
CA PHE A 15 1.48 -11.80 -19.24
C PHE A 15 0.54 -13.01 -19.03
N GLY A 16 0.06 -13.64 -20.11
CA GLY A 16 -0.90 -14.76 -20.04
C GLY A 16 -2.29 -14.38 -19.51
N GLN A 17 -2.70 -13.11 -19.64
CA GLN A 17 -3.93 -12.55 -19.06
C GLN A 17 -5.08 -12.37 -20.09
N GLN A 18 -5.06 -13.09 -21.22
CA GLN A 18 -6.08 -12.93 -22.28
C GLN A 18 -7.50 -13.30 -21.83
N HIS A 19 -7.64 -14.06 -20.73
CA HIS A 19 -8.94 -14.43 -20.17
C HIS A 19 -9.81 -13.22 -19.79
N LEU A 20 -9.21 -12.05 -19.52
CA LEU A 20 -9.94 -10.82 -19.25
C LEU A 20 -10.82 -10.35 -20.43
N LEU A 21 -10.50 -10.77 -21.65
CA LEU A 21 -11.26 -10.43 -22.86
C LEU A 21 -12.25 -11.54 -23.28
N GLN A 22 -12.37 -12.63 -22.53
CA GLN A 22 -13.18 -13.79 -22.93
C GLN A 22 -14.67 -13.44 -23.12
N ALA A 23 -15.20 -12.53 -22.30
CA ALA A 23 -16.59 -12.08 -22.37
C ALA A 23 -16.79 -10.81 -23.22
N ALA A 24 -15.73 -10.28 -23.86
CA ALA A 24 -15.79 -8.99 -24.55
C ALA A 24 -16.85 -8.95 -25.67
N ALA A 25 -17.13 -10.09 -26.32
CA ALA A 25 -18.14 -10.21 -27.37
C ALA A 25 -19.59 -10.18 -26.86
N GLU A 26 -19.81 -10.39 -25.55
CA GLU A 26 -21.13 -10.40 -24.92
C GLU A 26 -21.46 -9.07 -24.21
N LEU A 27 -20.47 -8.16 -24.12
CA LEU A 27 -20.60 -6.86 -23.47
C LEU A 27 -21.31 -5.84 -24.37
N SER A 28 -22.01 -4.90 -23.75
CA SER A 28 -22.45 -3.68 -24.44
C SER A 28 -21.23 -2.81 -24.79
N ASP A 29 -21.38 -1.90 -25.76
CA ASP A 29 -20.31 -0.96 -26.12
C ASP A 29 -19.81 -0.15 -24.91
N ALA A 30 -20.71 0.22 -24.00
CA ALA A 30 -20.38 0.97 -22.79
C ALA A 30 -19.59 0.12 -21.77
N ASP A 31 -19.98 -1.14 -21.58
CA ASP A 31 -19.28 -2.05 -20.67
C ASP A 31 -17.90 -2.43 -21.21
N LEU A 32 -17.80 -2.60 -22.53
CA LEU A 32 -16.54 -2.86 -23.22
C LEU A 32 -15.57 -1.69 -23.07
N GLU A 33 -16.05 -0.45 -23.23
CA GLU A 33 -15.25 0.75 -23.00
C GLU A 33 -14.77 0.86 -21.54
N SER A 34 -15.65 0.55 -20.58
CA SER A 34 -15.32 0.53 -19.14
C SER A 34 -14.26 -0.52 -18.79
N LEU A 35 -14.42 -1.74 -19.31
CA LEU A 35 -13.46 -2.84 -19.14
C LEU A 35 -12.08 -2.44 -19.66
N ILE A 36 -12.03 -1.86 -20.85
CA ILE A 36 -10.77 -1.49 -21.51
C ILE A 36 -10.09 -0.34 -20.80
N THR A 37 -10.87 0.64 -20.36
CA THR A 37 -10.35 1.72 -19.51
C THR A 37 -9.73 1.14 -18.24
N SER A 38 -10.42 0.21 -17.59
CA SER A 38 -9.90 -0.47 -16.39
C SER A 38 -8.61 -1.22 -16.68
N ILE A 39 -8.56 -2.05 -17.74
CA ILE A 39 -7.35 -2.79 -18.14
C ILE A 39 -6.18 -1.85 -18.43
N ASN A 40 -6.43 -0.70 -19.06
CA ASN A 40 -5.38 0.27 -19.38
C ASN A 40 -4.80 0.96 -18.14
N THR A 41 -5.53 1.03 -17.03
CA THR A 41 -5.02 1.59 -15.76
C THR A 41 -4.17 0.60 -14.96
N ILE A 42 -4.18 -0.69 -15.32
CA ILE A 42 -3.45 -1.73 -14.60
C ILE A 42 -1.97 -1.75 -15.03
N ASP A 43 -1.08 -1.76 -14.04
CA ASP A 43 0.34 -2.08 -14.19
C ASP A 43 0.55 -3.61 -14.18
N LEU A 44 0.49 -4.22 -15.37
CA LEU A 44 0.61 -5.68 -15.55
C LEU A 44 2.02 -6.19 -15.19
N ASP A 45 3.05 -5.38 -15.41
CA ASP A 45 4.43 -5.70 -15.04
C ASP A 45 4.58 -5.82 -13.53
N LEU A 46 3.98 -4.90 -12.77
CA LEU A 46 3.99 -4.96 -11.31
C LEU A 46 3.23 -6.18 -10.80
N ILE A 47 2.04 -6.46 -11.35
CA ILE A 47 1.28 -7.65 -10.97
C ILE A 47 2.12 -8.90 -11.22
N HIS A 48 2.68 -9.06 -12.42
CA HIS A 48 3.50 -10.21 -12.77
C HIS A 48 4.71 -10.36 -11.83
N LYS A 49 5.42 -9.26 -11.51
CA LYS A 49 6.52 -9.29 -10.53
C LYS A 49 6.06 -9.75 -9.15
N LEU A 50 4.93 -9.23 -8.66
CA LEU A 50 4.41 -9.57 -7.33
C LEU A 50 3.93 -11.03 -7.25
N THR A 51 3.31 -11.55 -8.29
CA THR A 51 2.76 -12.92 -8.31
C THR A 51 3.82 -13.98 -8.60
N CYS A 52 4.74 -13.72 -9.52
CA CYS A 52 5.73 -14.70 -9.98
C CYS A 52 7.01 -14.70 -9.15
N ASN A 53 7.42 -13.56 -8.59
CA ASN A 53 8.66 -13.47 -7.79
C ASN A 53 8.39 -13.45 -6.27
N GLY A 54 7.16 -13.15 -5.84
CA GLY A 54 6.84 -12.91 -4.42
C GLY A 54 6.43 -14.15 -3.62
N THR A 55 6.26 -15.32 -4.25
CA THR A 55 5.64 -16.49 -3.60
C THR A 55 6.59 -17.65 -3.31
N THR A 56 7.81 -17.65 -3.87
CA THR A 56 8.69 -18.84 -3.82
C THR A 56 9.78 -18.77 -2.75
N ASP A 57 10.11 -17.59 -2.24
CA ASP A 57 11.13 -17.37 -1.21
C ASP A 57 10.53 -16.81 0.09
N ILE A 58 9.46 -17.44 0.59
CA ILE A 58 9.23 -17.40 2.04
C ILE A 58 10.29 -18.32 2.64
N SER A 59 11.53 -17.82 2.72
CA SER A 59 12.54 -18.43 3.57
C SER A 59 11.89 -18.53 4.94
N PRO A 60 11.65 -19.74 5.49
CA PRO A 60 11.17 -19.85 6.85
C PRO A 60 12.20 -19.10 7.68
N ILE A 61 11.75 -18.08 8.42
CA ILE A 61 12.58 -17.21 9.25
C ILE A 61 13.59 -18.11 9.97
N SER A 62 14.81 -18.18 9.43
CA SER A 62 15.72 -19.27 9.79
C SER A 62 16.29 -19.02 11.18
N ASP A 63 16.09 -17.81 11.72
CA ASP A 63 16.56 -17.38 13.01
C ASP A 63 15.47 -16.63 13.78
N ALA A 64 14.37 -17.32 14.13
CA ALA A 64 13.45 -16.83 15.17
C ALA A 64 14.18 -16.51 16.50
N ALA A 65 15.38 -17.07 16.68
CA ALA A 65 16.29 -16.79 17.80
C ALA A 65 16.92 -15.38 17.77
N ILE A 66 16.91 -14.66 16.64
CA ILE A 66 17.49 -13.30 16.51
C ILE A 66 16.44 -12.20 16.79
N VAL A 67 15.15 -12.54 16.79
CA VAL A 67 14.07 -11.58 17.02
C VAL A 67 13.90 -11.31 18.52
N GLY A 68 14.48 -10.19 18.97
CA GLY A 68 14.28 -9.66 20.32
C GLY A 68 13.26 -8.50 20.35
N PRO A 69 12.79 -8.09 21.54
CA PRO A 69 11.95 -6.91 21.66
C PRO A 69 12.70 -5.65 21.19
N PRO A 70 12.04 -4.71 20.49
CA PRO A 70 12.65 -3.43 20.16
C PRO A 70 12.91 -2.64 21.44
N ASN A 71 13.95 -1.79 21.43
CA ASN A 71 14.17 -0.85 22.53
C ASN A 71 13.03 0.18 22.54
N ALA A 72 12.18 0.14 23.56
CA ALA A 72 11.02 1.02 23.69
C ALA A 72 11.38 2.25 24.54
N LEU A 73 11.50 3.41 23.91
CA LEU A 73 11.69 4.68 24.60
C LEU A 73 10.33 5.22 25.07
N ARG A 74 10.12 5.29 26.38
CA ARG A 74 8.91 5.87 26.96
C ARG A 74 9.26 7.23 27.56
N LEU A 75 8.48 8.26 27.22
CA LEU A 75 8.61 9.60 27.82
C LEU A 75 8.43 9.60 29.36
N THR A 76 7.87 8.53 29.93
CA THR A 76 7.71 8.35 31.39
C THR A 76 8.89 7.65 32.05
N ASP A 77 9.90 7.22 31.29
CA ASP A 77 11.10 6.58 31.84
C ASP A 77 12.06 7.66 32.35
N GLU A 78 12.35 7.65 33.65
CA GLU A 78 13.26 8.60 34.30
C GLU A 78 14.71 8.48 33.77
N ASN A 79 15.04 7.35 33.15
CA ASN A 79 16.34 7.13 32.51
C ASN A 79 16.36 7.52 31.03
N LEU A 80 15.24 8.01 30.47
CA LEU A 80 15.21 8.52 29.10
C LEU A 80 16.00 9.82 29.03
N ARG A 81 17.23 9.72 28.54
CA ARG A 81 18.11 10.86 28.31
C ARG A 81 18.30 11.06 26.82
N LEU A 82 18.18 12.30 26.38
CA LEU A 82 18.64 12.68 25.05
C LEU A 82 20.14 12.42 24.89
N ALA A 83 20.62 12.47 23.65
CA ALA A 83 22.06 12.45 23.38
C ALA A 83 22.82 13.58 24.11
N SER A 84 22.14 14.67 24.48
CA SER A 84 22.66 15.77 25.32
C SER A 84 22.76 15.42 26.81
N GLY A 85 22.18 14.31 27.26
CA GLY A 85 22.10 13.92 28.67
C GLY A 85 20.92 14.55 29.42
N GLU A 86 20.06 15.33 28.77
CA GLU A 86 18.88 15.94 29.37
C GLU A 86 17.68 14.98 29.40
N VAL A 87 16.87 15.11 30.46
CA VAL A 87 15.59 14.41 30.58
C VAL A 87 14.52 15.31 29.96
N ILE A 88 13.78 14.80 28.99
CA ILE A 88 12.64 15.52 28.41
C ILE A 88 11.41 15.29 29.28
N SER A 89 10.77 16.37 29.70
CA SER A 89 9.45 16.32 30.32
C SER A 89 8.34 16.16 29.27
N ARG A 90 7.21 15.58 29.68
CA ARG A 90 6.01 15.50 28.83
C ARG A 90 5.56 16.88 28.34
N CYS A 91 5.67 17.92 29.17
CA CYS A 91 5.27 19.28 28.80
C CYS A 91 6.13 19.82 27.66
N GLU A 92 7.45 19.70 27.75
CA GLU A 92 8.36 20.15 26.68
C GLU A 92 8.10 19.42 25.35
N ALA A 93 7.78 18.12 25.41
CA ALA A 93 7.41 17.36 24.21
C ALA A 93 6.10 17.85 23.58
N VAL A 94 5.11 18.25 24.39
CA VAL A 94 3.85 18.82 23.91
C VAL A 94 4.07 20.20 23.31
N ASP A 95 4.79 21.09 24.00
CA ASP A 95 5.09 22.45 23.55
C ASP A 95 5.84 22.44 22.21
N ALA A 96 6.81 21.53 22.06
CA ALA A 96 7.51 21.33 20.79
C ALA A 96 6.57 20.84 19.67
N GLY A 97 5.64 19.94 19.98
CA GLY A 97 4.61 19.50 19.04
C GLY A 97 3.68 20.63 18.61
N GLU A 98 3.25 21.48 19.55
CA GLU A 98 2.41 22.65 19.25
C GLU A 98 3.15 23.68 18.40
N ALA A 99 4.44 23.90 18.65
CA ALA A 99 5.27 24.75 17.80
C ALA A 99 5.32 24.24 16.35
N LEU A 100 5.51 22.92 16.16
CA LEU A 100 5.50 22.30 14.82
C LEU A 100 4.13 22.40 14.13
N LEU A 101 3.04 22.29 14.89
CA LEU A 101 1.69 22.50 14.37
C LEU A 101 1.50 23.95 13.89
N ASN A 102 1.96 24.92 14.69
CA ASN A 102 1.87 26.35 14.37
C ASN A 102 2.76 26.74 13.17
N ASP A 103 3.89 26.05 12.98
CA ASP A 103 4.80 26.26 11.85
C ASP A 103 4.33 25.54 10.55
N HIS A 104 3.13 24.97 10.54
CA HIS A 104 2.60 24.21 9.40
C HIS A 104 3.49 23.03 8.97
N ALA A 105 4.30 22.49 9.87
CA ALA A 105 5.26 21.42 9.59
C ALA A 105 4.67 20.01 9.75
N LEU A 106 3.35 19.90 9.98
CA LEU A 106 2.68 18.63 10.27
C LEU A 106 1.65 18.26 9.20
N GLY A 107 1.75 17.02 8.71
CA GLY A 107 0.72 16.37 7.88
C GLY A 107 0.18 15.12 8.56
N VAL A 108 -1.10 14.82 8.35
CA VAL A 108 -1.74 13.60 8.86
C VAL A 108 -2.17 12.74 7.67
N ILE A 109 -1.78 11.46 7.69
CA ILE A 109 -2.24 10.45 6.75
C ILE A 109 -3.29 9.60 7.46
N VAL A 110 -4.53 9.65 6.97
CA VAL A 110 -5.61 8.81 7.48
C VAL A 110 -5.76 7.59 6.58
N VAL A 111 -5.52 6.40 7.13
CA VAL A 111 -5.72 5.14 6.40
C VAL A 111 -7.20 4.75 6.50
N ALA A 112 -7.99 5.16 5.50
CA ALA A 112 -9.43 4.92 5.41
C ALA A 112 -9.83 4.09 4.17
N GLY A 113 -8.90 3.29 3.62
CA GLY A 113 -9.16 2.46 2.42
C GLY A 113 -9.87 1.13 2.68
N GLY A 114 -10.31 0.87 3.91
CA GLY A 114 -11.01 -0.37 4.26
C GLY A 114 -12.41 -0.41 3.66
N GLN A 115 -12.80 -1.53 3.05
CA GLN A 115 -14.08 -1.67 2.34
C GLN A 115 -15.32 -1.70 3.24
N GLY A 116 -15.19 -1.79 4.58
CA GLY A 116 -16.35 -1.77 5.48
C GLY A 116 -17.25 -3.02 5.44
N THR A 117 -16.97 -4.00 4.57
CA THR A 117 -17.78 -5.22 4.37
C THR A 117 -18.02 -6.03 5.65
N ARG A 118 -17.05 -6.07 6.57
CA ARG A 118 -17.21 -6.74 7.87
C ARG A 118 -18.17 -6.03 8.84
N LEU A 119 -18.49 -4.77 8.56
CA LEU A 119 -19.45 -3.97 9.33
C LEU A 119 -20.84 -3.95 8.67
N GLY A 120 -21.03 -4.69 7.57
CA GLY A 120 -22.31 -4.75 6.84
C GLY A 120 -22.58 -3.57 5.92
N PHE A 121 -21.52 -2.87 5.48
CA PHE A 121 -21.60 -1.90 4.38
C PHE A 121 -21.17 -2.59 3.07
N ASP A 122 -21.90 -2.35 1.98
CA ASP A 122 -21.64 -2.90 0.64
C ASP A 122 -20.63 -2.05 -0.15
#